data_AF-A0AAE1N4C2-F1
#
_entry.id   AF-A0AAE1N4C2-F1
#
_cell.length_a   1.000
_cell.length_b   1.000
_cell.length_c   1.000
_cell.angle_alpha   90.00
_cell.angle_beta   90.00
_cell.angle_gamma   90.00
#
_symmetry.space_group_name_H-M   'P 1'
#
loop_
_entity.id
_entity.type
_entity.pdbx_description
1 polymer ?
#
loop_
_entity_poly.entity_id
_entity_poly.type
_entity_poly.pdbx_seq_one_letter_code
_entity_poly.pdbx_strand_id
1 'polypeptide(L)'
;MTFGFIRWIKQCHPTYFCRATPKRTIIFDQLQSAKSNTPKNWRFTFPMSSVAILFVSTFLLLSPLLSSSAATGDGARTAYEVLGDYDFPEGILPKGVVGYELDRSTGKFRAYLNGSCSFSLEGSYQLSYKSTINGYVSKGMLTNLSGVSVKLLLFWVNIVEVSRSGDELGFSVGIASASFPLDNFFVSPQCGCGFICDNLQARKLKLNPSVSST
;
A
#
# COMPACT_ATOMS: atom_id res chain seq x y z
N MET A 1 -10.27 26.57 -30.11
CA MET A 1 -9.48 26.15 -28.93
C MET A 1 -10.41 26.09 -27.74
N THR A 2 -10.76 24.89 -27.29
CA THR A 2 -11.30 24.65 -25.94
C THR A 2 -11.06 23.17 -25.61
N PHE A 3 -10.37 22.94 -24.50
CA PHE A 3 -9.99 21.64 -23.95
C PHE A 3 -11.23 20.91 -23.40
N GLY A 4 -11.39 19.63 -23.75
CA GLY A 4 -12.37 18.71 -23.16
C GLY A 4 -11.71 17.78 -22.16
N PHE A 5 -11.83 18.11 -20.87
CA PHE A 5 -11.46 17.26 -19.74
C PHE A 5 -12.76 16.93 -18.98
N ILE A 6 -12.83 15.72 -18.42
CA ILE A 6 -13.78 15.24 -17.39
C ILE A 6 -15.15 14.73 -17.91
N ARG A 7 -15.26 13.42 -18.05
CA ARG A 7 -16.53 12.69 -17.86
C ARG A 7 -16.30 11.44 -17.02
N TRP A 8 -16.19 11.63 -15.71
CA TRP A 8 -16.50 10.59 -14.72
C TRP A 8 -18.01 10.59 -14.54
N ILE A 9 -18.70 9.60 -15.12
CA ILE A 9 -20.07 9.28 -14.73
C ILE A 9 -20.03 7.86 -14.18
N LYS A 10 -20.08 7.76 -12.85
CA LYS A 10 -20.57 6.56 -12.18
C LYS A 10 -22.02 6.36 -12.62
N GLN A 11 -22.28 5.18 -13.17
CA GLN A 11 -23.60 4.64 -13.40
C GLN A 11 -24.25 4.35 -12.04
N CYS A 12 -25.17 5.21 -11.58
CA CYS A 12 -26.17 4.83 -10.59
C CYS A 12 -27.48 4.51 -11.35
N HIS A 13 -27.91 3.25 -11.35
CA HIS A 13 -29.17 2.79 -11.96
C HIS A 13 -30.34 2.91 -10.95
N PRO A 14 -31.61 3.09 -11.37
CA PRO A 14 -32.58 3.93 -10.67
C PRO A 14 -33.58 3.18 -9.76
N THR A 15 -33.25 2.01 -9.20
CA THR A 15 -34.27 1.18 -8.55
C THR A 15 -33.92 0.62 -7.17
N TYR A 16 -33.16 1.32 -6.34
CA TYR A 16 -33.17 1.02 -4.90
C TYR A 16 -33.04 2.31 -4.06
N PHE A 17 -34.05 2.52 -3.22
CA PHE A 17 -34.25 3.63 -2.30
C PHE A 17 -33.03 3.87 -1.39
N CYS A 18 -32.46 5.08 -1.41
CA CYS A 18 -31.68 5.60 -0.29
C CYS A 18 -32.65 6.06 0.82
N ARG A 19 -32.82 5.26 1.87
CA ARG A 19 -33.58 5.65 3.07
C ARG A 19 -32.63 6.29 4.08
N ALA A 20 -32.73 7.62 4.24
CA ALA A 20 -32.17 8.33 5.38
C ALA A 20 -33.12 8.17 6.59
N THR A 21 -32.58 7.88 7.77
CA THR A 21 -33.28 8.14 9.04
C THR A 21 -32.36 8.90 10.01
N PRO A 22 -32.86 9.92 10.75
CA PRO A 22 -32.06 10.79 11.61
C PRO A 22 -32.25 10.51 13.12
N LYS A 23 -31.27 11.03 13.89
CA LYS A 23 -31.27 11.38 15.33
C LYS A 23 -31.25 10.26 16.39
N ARG A 24 -30.17 10.24 17.18
CA ARG A 24 -30.18 10.84 18.53
C ARG A 24 -28.79 11.16 19.10
N THR A 25 -28.71 12.43 19.52
CA THR A 25 -27.74 13.20 20.31
C THR A 25 -27.40 12.60 21.67
N ILE A 26 -26.17 12.82 22.19
CA ILE A 26 -25.86 13.30 23.56
C ILE A 26 -24.49 14.04 23.57
N ILE A 27 -24.58 15.36 23.81
CA ILE A 27 -23.77 16.24 24.68
C ILE A 27 -22.24 16.33 24.45
N PHE A 28 -21.80 17.50 23.97
CA PHE A 28 -20.73 18.28 24.63
C PHE A 28 -20.97 19.76 24.34
N ASP A 29 -21.50 20.42 25.37
CA ASP A 29 -21.70 21.86 25.44
C ASP A 29 -20.44 22.50 26.06
N GLN A 30 -20.18 23.75 25.68
CA GLN A 30 -19.27 24.71 26.32
C GLN A 30 -17.75 24.52 26.18
N LEU A 31 -17.13 25.24 25.23
CA LEU A 31 -16.26 26.40 25.51
C LEU A 31 -15.70 26.99 24.19
N GLN A 32 -16.50 27.82 23.52
CA GLN A 32 -16.00 28.77 22.55
C GLN A 32 -15.89 30.14 23.23
N SER A 33 -14.71 30.44 23.77
CA SER A 33 -14.30 31.82 24.04
C SER A 33 -12.78 31.89 24.15
N ALA A 34 -12.13 32.35 23.07
CA ALA A 34 -10.93 33.16 23.14
C ALA A 34 -10.55 33.64 21.74
N LYS A 35 -10.92 34.88 21.47
CA LYS A 35 -10.44 35.73 20.39
C LYS A 35 -8.93 35.94 20.59
N SER A 36 -8.07 35.34 19.76
CA SER A 36 -6.62 35.59 19.85
C SER A 36 -6.29 36.95 19.22
N ASN A 37 -6.31 38.00 20.04
CA ASN A 37 -5.60 39.24 19.76
C ASN A 37 -4.08 38.94 19.80
N THR A 38 -3.38 39.15 18.70
CA THR A 38 -1.92 39.14 18.64
C THR A 38 -1.38 40.56 18.86
N PRO A 39 -0.74 40.86 20.01
CA PRO A 39 0.06 42.07 20.14
C PRO A 39 1.47 41.90 19.57
N LYS A 40 1.99 43.07 19.21
CA LYS A 40 3.19 43.42 18.47
C LYS A 40 4.49 43.01 19.19
N ASN A 41 5.52 42.91 18.37
CA ASN A 41 6.93 43.20 18.61
C ASN A 41 7.61 42.67 19.90
N TRP A 42 8.32 41.56 19.76
CA TRP A 42 9.54 41.36 20.53
C TRP A 42 10.74 41.09 19.61
N ARG A 43 11.68 42.04 19.54
CA ARG A 43 13.02 41.84 18.96
C ARG A 43 13.93 41.37 20.09
N PHE A 44 14.17 40.07 20.17
CA PHE A 44 15.19 39.48 21.04
C PHE A 44 16.40 39.20 20.15
N THR A 45 17.35 40.13 20.13
CA THR A 45 18.68 39.86 19.59
C THR A 45 19.46 39.11 20.67
N PHE A 46 19.66 37.80 20.48
CA PHE A 46 20.56 37.01 21.31
C PHE A 46 21.83 36.63 20.51
N PRO A 47 23.03 36.70 21.10
CA PRO A 47 24.29 36.53 20.40
C PRO A 47 24.48 35.08 19.93
N MET A 48 24.48 34.95 18.62
CA MET A 48 24.67 33.73 17.83
C MET A 48 26.17 33.49 17.65
N SER A 49 26.84 32.76 18.54
CA SER A 49 28.17 32.20 18.21
C SER A 49 28.73 31.13 19.15
N SER A 50 28.45 31.17 20.46
CA SER A 50 29.26 30.34 21.38
C SER A 50 28.60 29.06 21.91
N VAL A 51 27.31 28.81 21.63
CA VAL A 51 26.60 27.60 22.12
C VAL A 51 26.65 26.45 21.11
N ALA A 52 26.94 26.74 19.84
CA ALA A 52 26.93 25.74 18.77
C ALA A 52 28.05 24.69 18.88
N ILE A 53 29.16 24.99 19.57
CA ILE A 53 30.35 24.13 19.54
C ILE A 53 30.29 22.97 20.55
N LEU A 54 29.49 23.08 21.62
CA LEU A 54 29.39 22.03 22.65
C LEU A 54 28.28 20.98 22.37
N PHE A 55 27.29 21.30 21.54
CA PHE A 55 26.22 20.36 21.17
C PHE A 55 26.60 19.40 20.04
N VAL A 56 27.60 19.74 19.22
CA VAL A 56 28.06 18.85 18.12
C VAL A 56 28.91 17.69 18.67
N SER A 57 29.62 17.89 19.78
CA SER A 57 30.55 16.89 20.34
C SER A 57 29.84 15.78 21.13
N THR A 58 28.69 16.08 21.76
CA THR A 58 27.91 15.10 22.53
C THR A 58 26.98 14.22 21.67
N PHE A 59 26.66 14.63 20.44
CA PHE A 59 25.86 13.81 19.51
C PHE A 59 26.67 12.71 18.80
N LEU A 60 28.01 12.76 18.84
CA LEU A 60 28.90 11.78 18.20
C LEU A 60 29.26 10.59 19.09
N LEU A 61 28.91 10.61 20.38
CA LEU A 61 29.24 9.55 21.33
C LEU A 61 28.06 8.68 21.76
N LEU A 62 26.86 8.92 21.22
CA LEU A 62 25.71 8.05 21.42
C LEU A 62 25.16 7.56 20.07
N SER A 63 26.02 6.86 19.34
CA SER A 63 25.53 5.89 18.34
C SER A 63 25.22 4.61 19.10
N PRO A 64 23.96 4.28 19.44
CA PRO A 64 23.63 2.87 19.49
C PRO A 64 23.83 2.40 18.05
N LEU A 65 24.80 1.51 17.84
CA LEU A 65 24.75 0.63 16.68
C LEU A 65 23.38 -0.02 16.74
N LEU A 66 22.46 0.43 15.89
CA LEU A 66 21.19 -0.24 15.69
C LEU A 66 21.56 -1.52 14.93
N SER A 67 22.00 -2.53 15.69
CA SER A 67 21.96 -3.90 15.22
C SER A 67 20.49 -4.20 15.01
N SER A 68 20.00 -3.93 13.80
CA SER A 68 18.80 -4.60 13.32
C SER A 68 19.14 -6.08 13.37
N SER A 69 18.75 -6.74 14.45
CA SER A 69 18.48 -8.16 14.41
C SER A 69 17.39 -8.30 13.36
N ALA A 70 17.80 -8.57 12.12
CA ALA A 70 16.94 -9.29 11.21
C ALA A 70 16.58 -10.55 11.98
N ALA A 71 15.36 -10.59 12.52
CA ALA A 71 14.82 -11.82 13.02
C ALA A 71 14.64 -12.70 11.78
N THR A 72 15.72 -13.37 11.37
CA THR A 72 15.68 -14.59 10.57
C THR A 72 15.16 -15.70 11.47
N GLY A 73 13.93 -15.51 11.95
CA GLY A 73 13.19 -16.40 12.83
C GLY A 73 11.96 -16.95 12.15
N ASP A 74 12.03 -17.18 10.84
CA ASP A 74 10.93 -17.74 10.07
C ASP A 74 11.47 -18.70 9.01
N GLY A 75 12.22 -19.71 9.46
CA GLY A 75 12.98 -20.63 8.61
C GLY A 75 12.15 -21.57 7.73
N ALA A 76 10.90 -21.23 7.43
CA ALA A 76 10.05 -21.99 6.51
C ALA A 76 8.95 -21.18 5.83
N ARG A 77 8.58 -20.00 6.34
CA ARG A 77 7.45 -19.26 5.78
C ARG A 77 7.82 -18.38 4.62
N THR A 78 6.83 -18.14 3.78
CA THR A 78 6.90 -17.28 2.62
C THR A 78 6.40 -15.88 2.95
N ALA A 79 6.77 -14.90 2.11
CA ALA A 79 6.26 -13.53 2.24
C ALA A 79 4.73 -13.46 2.18
N TYR A 80 4.09 -14.36 1.43
CA TYR A 80 2.64 -14.45 1.28
C TYR A 80 1.97 -14.84 2.59
N GLU A 81 2.49 -15.88 3.26
CA GLU A 81 1.98 -16.35 4.55
C GLU A 81 2.15 -15.28 5.64
N VAL A 82 3.31 -14.62 5.68
CA VAL A 82 3.57 -13.56 6.64
C VAL A 82 2.65 -12.37 6.44
N LEU A 83 2.35 -11.97 5.21
CA LEU A 83 1.34 -10.93 4.96
C LEU A 83 -0.08 -11.39 5.36
N GLY A 84 -0.37 -12.68 5.27
CA GLY A 84 -1.59 -13.30 5.77
C GLY A 84 -1.84 -13.04 7.26
N ASP A 85 -0.80 -13.09 8.09
CA ASP A 85 -0.88 -12.77 9.52
C ASP A 85 -1.34 -11.32 9.80
N TYR A 86 -1.21 -10.43 8.80
CA TYR A 86 -1.63 -9.02 8.84
C TYR A 86 -2.91 -8.76 8.04
N ASP A 87 -3.75 -9.78 7.82
CA ASP A 87 -5.04 -9.73 7.11
C ASP A 87 -4.97 -9.45 5.60
N PHE A 88 -3.79 -9.61 4.98
CA PHE A 88 -3.64 -9.45 3.53
C PHE A 88 -3.72 -10.79 2.80
N PRO A 89 -4.45 -10.87 1.68
CA PRO A 89 -4.47 -12.08 0.87
C PRO A 89 -3.16 -12.23 0.07
N GLU A 90 -2.85 -13.45 -0.36
CA GLU A 90 -1.59 -13.78 -1.05
C GLU A 90 -1.40 -12.96 -2.35
N GLY A 91 -2.48 -12.61 -3.04
CA GLY A 91 -2.45 -11.92 -4.32
C GLY A 91 -2.13 -10.43 -4.27
N ILE A 92 -1.80 -9.88 -3.10
CA ILE A 92 -1.16 -8.55 -3.00
C ILE A 92 0.23 -8.56 -3.65
N LEU A 93 0.93 -9.70 -3.60
CA LEU A 93 2.25 -9.87 -4.21
C LEU A 93 2.14 -10.75 -5.48
N PRO A 94 2.94 -10.46 -6.54
CA PRO A 94 3.02 -11.34 -7.69
C PRO A 94 3.69 -12.67 -7.32
N LYS A 95 3.44 -13.74 -8.09
CA LYS A 95 4.14 -15.03 -7.93
C LYS A 95 5.65 -14.83 -8.18
N GLY A 96 6.48 -15.53 -7.40
CA GLY A 96 7.94 -15.53 -7.58
C GLY A 96 8.72 -14.62 -6.63
N VAL A 97 8.13 -14.26 -5.49
CA VAL A 97 8.88 -13.63 -4.38
C VAL A 97 9.88 -14.65 -3.85
N VAL A 98 11.15 -14.28 -3.83
CA VAL A 98 12.27 -15.16 -3.45
C VAL A 98 12.68 -15.03 -1.99
N GLY A 99 12.22 -13.98 -1.31
CA GLY A 99 12.49 -13.75 0.09
C GLY A 99 11.83 -12.48 0.61
N TYR A 100 11.90 -12.28 1.92
CA TYR A 100 11.39 -11.09 2.59
C TYR A 100 12.20 -10.78 3.86
N GLU A 101 12.03 -9.56 4.35
CA GLU A 101 12.43 -9.14 5.69
C GLU A 101 11.23 -8.55 6.40
N LEU A 102 11.05 -8.90 7.67
CA LEU A 102 10.05 -8.29 8.53
C LEU A 102 10.65 -8.01 9.91
N ASP A 103 10.66 -6.73 10.28
CA ASP A 103 10.85 -6.34 11.66
C ASP A 103 9.47 -6.28 12.35
N ARG A 104 9.17 -7.29 13.17
CA ARG A 104 7.89 -7.39 13.88
C ARG A 104 7.67 -6.28 14.92
N SER A 105 8.73 -5.62 15.38
CA SER A 105 8.63 -4.53 16.36
C SER A 105 8.23 -3.20 15.72
N THR A 106 8.73 -2.93 14.51
CA THR A 106 8.45 -1.68 13.78
C THR A 106 7.41 -1.85 12.67
N GLY A 107 7.13 -3.08 12.26
CA GLY A 107 6.33 -3.40 11.08
C GLY A 107 7.07 -3.20 9.76
N LYS A 108 8.37 -2.89 9.76
CA LYS A 108 9.13 -2.66 8.53
C LYS A 108 9.20 -3.94 7.72
N PHE A 109 8.65 -3.90 6.50
CA PHE A 109 8.52 -5.04 5.62
C PHE A 109 9.25 -4.80 4.29
N ARG A 110 9.92 -5.84 3.80
CA ARG A 110 10.51 -5.88 2.45
C ARG A 110 10.23 -7.21 1.79
N ALA A 111 9.90 -7.21 0.50
CA ALA A 111 9.81 -8.42 -0.31
C ALA A 111 10.73 -8.31 -1.53
N TYR A 112 11.33 -9.42 -1.91
CA TYR A 112 12.35 -9.50 -2.96
C TYR A 112 11.86 -10.36 -4.12
N LEU A 113 12.00 -9.85 -5.34
CA LEU A 113 11.76 -10.53 -6.60
C LEU A 113 13.08 -10.66 -7.37
N ASN A 114 13.21 -11.68 -8.22
CA ASN A 114 14.39 -11.88 -9.08
C ASN A 114 14.57 -10.80 -10.17
N GLY A 115 13.63 -9.86 -10.29
CA GLY A 115 13.65 -8.77 -11.26
C GLY A 115 12.41 -7.90 -11.12
N SER A 116 12.29 -6.88 -11.97
CA SER A 116 11.01 -6.16 -12.10
C SER A 116 9.94 -7.06 -12.71
N CYS A 117 8.70 -6.85 -12.31
CA CYS A 117 7.55 -7.65 -12.71
C CYS A 117 6.43 -6.73 -13.15
N SER A 118 6.01 -6.81 -14.41
CA SER A 118 4.89 -6.00 -14.92
C SER A 118 3.86 -6.88 -15.61
N PHE A 119 2.59 -6.51 -15.50
CA PHE A 119 1.49 -7.21 -16.16
C PHE A 119 0.28 -6.29 -16.34
N SER A 120 -0.61 -6.69 -17.24
CA SER A 120 -1.89 -6.00 -17.48
C SER A 120 -3.01 -6.69 -16.71
N LEU A 121 -3.89 -5.88 -16.14
CA LEU A 121 -5.15 -6.29 -15.53
C LEU A 121 -6.32 -6.08 -16.51
N GLU A 122 -7.49 -6.60 -16.16
CA GLU A 122 -8.73 -6.22 -16.85
C GLU A 122 -8.94 -4.70 -16.82
N GLY A 123 -9.60 -4.16 -17.85
CA GLY A 123 -9.84 -2.72 -17.93
C GLY A 123 -8.60 -1.88 -18.29
N SER A 124 -7.55 -2.48 -18.87
CA SER A 124 -6.34 -1.83 -19.39
C SER A 124 -5.40 -1.19 -18.36
N TYR A 125 -5.60 -1.48 -17.07
CA TYR A 125 -4.64 -1.08 -16.03
C TYR A 125 -3.35 -1.87 -16.16
N GLN A 126 -2.21 -1.18 -16.12
CA GLN A 126 -0.89 -1.81 -16.09
C GLN A 126 -0.30 -1.65 -14.70
N LEU A 127 0.09 -2.77 -14.09
CA LEU A 127 0.73 -2.82 -12.79
C LEU A 127 2.20 -3.19 -12.97
N SER A 128 3.07 -2.58 -12.16
CA SER A 128 4.50 -2.83 -12.18
C SER A 128 5.04 -2.90 -10.75
N TYR A 129 5.82 -3.94 -10.50
CA TYR A 129 6.57 -4.17 -9.28
C TYR A 129 8.05 -4.05 -9.59
N LYS A 130 8.80 -3.39 -8.71
CA LYS A 130 10.26 -3.40 -8.71
C LYS A 130 10.79 -4.69 -8.10
N SER A 131 12.07 -4.99 -8.29
CA SER A 131 12.75 -6.13 -7.67
C SER A 131 12.70 -6.09 -6.14
N THR A 132 12.51 -4.92 -5.54
CA THR A 132 12.33 -4.76 -4.10
C THR A 132 11.08 -3.93 -3.83
N ILE A 133 10.20 -4.51 -3.02
CA ILE A 133 8.99 -3.87 -2.50
C ILE A 133 9.27 -3.54 -1.03
N ASN A 134 9.05 -2.30 -0.60
CA ASN A 134 9.23 -1.91 0.80
C ASN A 134 8.00 -1.20 1.32
N GLY A 135 7.73 -1.34 2.61
CA GLY A 135 6.71 -0.55 3.31
C GLY A 135 6.72 -0.85 4.80
N TYR A 136 5.67 -0.41 5.48
CA TYR A 136 5.38 -0.77 6.87
C TYR A 136 4.04 -1.49 6.90
N VAL A 137 4.05 -2.71 7.42
CA VAL A 137 2.86 -3.54 7.58
C VAL A 137 2.36 -3.45 9.02
N SER A 138 1.05 -3.28 9.13
CA SER A 138 0.27 -3.49 10.34
C SER A 138 -1.02 -4.20 9.96
N LYS A 139 -1.84 -4.56 10.95
CA LYS A 139 -3.05 -5.34 10.71
C LYS A 139 -4.00 -4.60 9.76
N GLY A 140 -4.23 -5.18 8.59
CA GLY A 140 -5.06 -4.61 7.52
C GLY A 140 -4.49 -3.35 6.87
N MET A 141 -3.22 -3.01 7.06
CA MET A 141 -2.64 -1.80 6.47
C MET A 141 -1.17 -1.97 6.05
N LEU A 142 -0.85 -1.50 4.85
CA LEU A 142 0.49 -1.39 4.29
C LEU A 142 0.71 0.08 3.93
N THR A 143 1.67 0.74 4.55
CA THR A 143 1.92 2.18 4.39
C THR A 143 3.35 2.45 3.94
N ASN A 144 3.58 3.65 3.41
CA ASN A 144 4.88 4.07 2.86
C ASN A 144 5.39 3.04 1.84
N LEU A 145 4.45 2.50 1.06
CA LEU A 145 4.72 1.46 0.09
C LEU A 145 5.54 2.04 -1.05
N SER A 146 6.58 1.30 -1.44
CA SER A 146 7.46 1.64 -2.53
C SER A 146 7.75 0.39 -3.36
N GLY A 147 7.99 0.58 -4.65
CA GLY A 147 8.25 -0.53 -5.56
C GLY A 147 6.98 -1.15 -6.15
N VAL A 148 5.80 -0.56 -5.94
CA VAL A 148 4.56 -0.90 -6.63
C VAL A 148 4.01 0.33 -7.34
N SER A 149 3.73 0.22 -8.62
CA SER A 149 3.28 1.34 -9.45
C SER A 149 2.18 0.91 -10.40
N VAL A 150 1.22 1.80 -10.63
CA VAL A 150 0.16 1.65 -11.63
C VAL A 150 0.33 2.70 -12.73
N LYS A 151 0.01 2.34 -13.97
CA LYS A 151 0.03 3.28 -15.08
C LYS A 151 -1.29 4.06 -15.14
N LEU A 152 -1.19 5.39 -15.05
CA LEU A 152 -2.32 6.30 -15.22
C LEU A 152 -2.05 7.22 -16.42
N LEU A 153 -2.94 7.18 -17.41
CA LEU A 153 -2.79 7.90 -18.68
C LEU A 153 -1.43 7.59 -19.34
N LEU A 154 -0.46 8.50 -19.20
CA LEU A 154 0.87 8.39 -19.79
C LEU A 154 2.00 8.20 -18.76
N PHE A 155 1.69 8.20 -17.46
CA PHE A 155 2.69 8.20 -16.39
C PHE A 155 2.50 7.03 -15.43
N TRP A 156 3.61 6.58 -14.83
CA TRP A 156 3.58 5.63 -13.73
C TRP A 156 3.47 6.35 -12.42
N VAL A 157 2.53 5.91 -11.57
CA VAL A 157 2.28 6.49 -10.26
C VAL A 157 2.45 5.40 -9.21
N ASN A 158 3.14 5.73 -8.11
CA ASN A 158 3.38 4.77 -7.03
C ASN A 158 2.11 4.58 -6.21
N ILE A 159 1.82 3.32 -5.88
CA ILE A 159 0.89 2.99 -4.82
C ILE A 159 1.65 3.13 -3.51
N VAL A 160 1.18 4.00 -2.63
CA VAL A 160 1.85 4.36 -1.37
C VAL A 160 1.18 3.72 -0.15
N GLU A 161 -0.06 3.27 -0.30
CA GLU A 161 -0.80 2.59 0.75
C GLU A 161 -1.76 1.55 0.19
N VAL A 162 -1.88 0.44 0.91
CA VAL A 162 -2.94 -0.56 0.74
C VAL A 162 -3.61 -0.77 2.09
N SER A 163 -4.93 -0.67 2.14
CA SER A 163 -5.71 -0.85 3.37
C SER A 163 -6.83 -1.85 3.15
N ARG A 164 -7.20 -2.58 4.21
CA ARG A 164 -8.28 -3.53 4.20
C ARG A 164 -9.43 -3.01 5.06
N SER A 165 -10.64 -3.08 4.51
CA SER A 165 -11.88 -2.77 5.22
C SER A 165 -12.91 -3.84 4.92
N GLY A 166 -13.06 -4.82 5.82
CA GLY A 166 -13.94 -5.96 5.62
C GLY A 166 -13.49 -6.81 4.42
N ASP A 167 -14.35 -6.87 3.41
CA ASP A 167 -14.15 -7.62 2.16
C ASP A 167 -13.70 -6.73 0.99
N GLU A 168 -13.17 -5.54 1.29
CA GLU A 168 -12.58 -4.65 0.30
C GLU A 168 -11.11 -4.35 0.63
N LEU A 169 -10.32 -4.19 -0.43
CA LEU A 169 -8.97 -3.65 -0.40
C LEU A 169 -8.93 -2.29 -1.09
N GLY A 170 -8.52 -1.27 -0.35
CA GLY A 170 -8.24 0.07 -0.84
C GLY A 170 -6.78 0.20 -1.27
N PHE A 171 -6.56 0.85 -2.40
CA PHE A 171 -5.23 1.18 -2.94
C PHE A 171 -5.14 2.69 -3.12
N SER A 172 -4.13 3.32 -2.53
CA SER A 172 -3.93 4.76 -2.58
C SER A 172 -2.64 5.13 -3.28
N VAL A 173 -2.71 6.17 -4.10
CA VAL A 173 -1.56 6.86 -4.69
C VAL A 173 -1.27 8.20 -4.01
N GLY A 174 -1.81 8.40 -2.80
CA GLY A 174 -1.67 9.60 -1.97
C GLY A 174 -2.84 10.57 -2.13
N ILE A 175 -3.04 11.12 -3.32
CA ILE A 175 -4.12 12.10 -3.58
C ILE A 175 -5.45 11.46 -4.00
N ALA A 176 -5.43 10.17 -4.32
CA ALA A 176 -6.57 9.42 -4.80
C ALA A 176 -6.47 7.96 -4.36
N SER A 177 -7.62 7.31 -4.23
CA SER A 177 -7.71 5.89 -3.91
C SER A 177 -8.80 5.20 -4.73
N ALA A 178 -8.68 3.88 -4.84
CA ALA A 178 -9.70 3.01 -5.40
C ALA A 178 -9.83 1.75 -4.52
N SER A 179 -11.05 1.25 -4.37
CA SER A 179 -11.34 0.03 -3.62
C SER A 179 -11.78 -1.09 -4.56
N PHE A 180 -11.36 -2.30 -4.24
CA PHE A 180 -11.69 -3.51 -4.99
C PHE A 180 -12.11 -4.63 -4.04
N PRO A 181 -12.99 -5.54 -4.47
CA PRO A 181 -13.35 -6.73 -3.69
C PRO A 181 -12.13 -7.56 -3.36
N LEU A 182 -12.06 -8.08 -2.14
CA LEU A 182 -10.98 -8.92 -1.63
C LEU A 182 -10.77 -10.17 -2.49
N ASP A 183 -11.85 -10.75 -3.02
CA ASP A 183 -11.84 -12.00 -3.78
C ASP A 183 -10.96 -11.95 -5.02
N ASN A 184 -10.72 -10.75 -5.56
CA ASN A 184 -9.82 -10.53 -6.70
C ASN A 184 -8.34 -10.78 -6.36
N PHE A 185 -8.00 -10.90 -5.08
CA PHE A 185 -6.61 -10.95 -4.59
C PHE A 185 -6.29 -12.26 -3.87
N PHE A 186 -7.12 -13.29 -3.93
CA PHE A 186 -6.78 -14.60 -3.35
C PHE A 186 -5.72 -15.36 -4.15
N VAL A 187 -5.60 -15.08 -5.45
CA VAL A 187 -4.60 -15.68 -6.32
C VAL A 187 -3.55 -14.63 -6.66
N SER A 188 -2.27 -15.00 -6.59
CA SER A 188 -1.19 -14.09 -7.01
C SER A 188 -1.08 -13.99 -8.53
N PRO A 189 -0.95 -12.79 -9.10
CA PRO A 189 -0.72 -12.63 -10.53
C PRO A 189 0.69 -13.09 -10.92
N GLN A 190 0.85 -13.58 -12.15
CA GLN A 190 2.17 -13.89 -12.71
C GLN A 190 2.74 -12.72 -13.50
N CYS A 191 4.07 -12.57 -13.47
CA CYS A 191 4.75 -11.56 -14.28
C CYS A 191 4.51 -11.80 -15.78
N GLY A 192 4.33 -10.70 -16.53
CA GLY A 192 4.01 -10.72 -17.96
C GLY A 192 2.53 -10.94 -18.25
N CYS A 193 2.01 -12.13 -17.94
CA CYS A 193 0.65 -12.56 -18.33
C CYS A 193 -0.45 -12.29 -17.29
N GLY A 194 -0.11 -11.83 -16.09
CA GLY A 194 -1.07 -11.57 -15.01
C GLY A 194 -1.84 -12.83 -14.61
N PHE A 195 -3.18 -12.75 -14.62
CA PHE A 195 -4.09 -13.85 -14.30
C PHE A 195 -4.40 -14.80 -15.48
N ILE A 196 -3.90 -14.49 -16.68
CA ILE A 196 -4.20 -15.26 -17.89
C ILE A 196 -3.40 -16.57 -17.93
N CYS A 197 -2.22 -16.61 -17.30
CA CYS A 197 -1.38 -17.82 -17.27
C CYS A 197 -2.07 -19.02 -16.62
N ASP A 198 -2.83 -18.78 -15.54
CA ASP A 198 -3.54 -19.84 -14.85
C ASP A 198 -4.72 -20.38 -15.71
N ASN A 199 -5.41 -19.49 -16.44
CA ASN A 199 -6.47 -19.87 -17.38
C ASN A 199 -5.96 -20.68 -18.58
N LEU A 200 -4.79 -20.35 -19.12
CA LEU A 200 -4.19 -21.09 -20.23
C LEU A 200 -3.75 -22.48 -19.81
N GLN A 201 -3.22 -22.64 -18.60
CA GLN A 201 -2.89 -23.96 -18.05
C GLN A 201 -4.14 -24.81 -17.82
N ALA A 202 -5.22 -24.24 -17.28
CA ALA A 202 -6.50 -24.93 -17.12
C ALA A 202 -7.09 -25.36 -18.48
N ARG A 203 -6.99 -24.51 -19.52
CA ARG A 203 -7.40 -24.87 -20.89
C ARG A 203 -6.50 -25.92 -21.53
N LYS A 204 -5.17 -25.85 -21.32
CA LYS A 204 -4.23 -26.89 -21.81
C LYS A 204 -4.49 -28.25 -21.17
N LEU A 205 -4.77 -28.29 -19.87
CA LEU A 205 -5.17 -29.51 -19.16
C LEU A 205 -6.50 -30.07 -19.69
N LYS A 206 -7.43 -29.20 -20.10
CA LYS A 206 -8.72 -29.60 -20.68
C LYS A 206 -8.63 -30.04 -22.15
N LEU A 207 -7.64 -29.57 -22.90
CA LEU A 207 -7.37 -29.96 -24.29
C LEU A 207 -6.48 -31.20 -24.42
N ASN A 208 -5.82 -31.62 -23.34
CA ASN A 208 -5.08 -32.87 -23.26
C ASN A 208 -5.75 -33.86 -22.29
N PRO A 209 -6.98 -34.34 -22.54
CA PRO A 209 -7.43 -35.56 -21.89
C PRO A 209 -6.59 -36.71 -22.46
N SER A 210 -5.83 -37.37 -21.59
CA SER A 210 -5.09 -38.63 -21.79
C SER A 210 -5.15 -39.24 -23.20
N VAL A 211 -4.06 -39.13 -23.97
CA VAL A 211 -3.73 -40.18 -24.94
C VAL A 211 -2.94 -41.24 -24.17
N SER A 212 -3.67 -42.19 -23.60
CA SER A 212 -3.13 -43.48 -23.20
C SER A 212 -4.21 -44.53 -23.37
N SER A 213 -3.82 -45.70 -23.89
CA SER A 213 -4.63 -46.85 -24.34
C SER A 213 -5.14 -46.67 -25.78
N THR A 214 -4.80 -47.49 -26.78
CA THR A 214 -4.27 -48.86 -26.83
C THR A 214 -3.43 -49.01 -28.09
#